data_AF-A0A3A0CLI4-F1
#
_entry.id   AF-A0A3A0CLI4-F1
#
_cell.length_a   1.000
_cell.length_b   1.000
_cell.length_c   1.000
_cell.angle_alpha   90.00
_cell.angle_beta   90.00
_cell.angle_gamma   90.00
#
_symmetry.space_group_name_H-M   'P 1'
#
loop_
_entity.id
_entity.type
_entity.pdbx_description
1 polymer ?
#
loop_
_entity_poly.entity_id
_entity_poly.type
_entity_poly.pdbx_seq_one_letter_code
_entity_poly.pdbx_strand_id
1 'polypeptide(L)' 'MAFYQILFWQDIPSQVKAWDDFDEVKIEMPPRFTVRIDQEAQAQGLVETDDYL' A
#
# COMPACT_ATOMS: atom_id res chain seq x y z
N MET A 1 -1.94 -9.41 -22.05
CA MET A 1 -1.61 -10.36 -20.96
C MET A 1 -1.65 -9.56 -19.67
N ALA A 2 -2.49 -9.92 -18.70
CA ALA A 2 -2.70 -9.07 -17.53
C ALA A 2 -1.58 -9.25 -16.49
N PHE A 3 -0.99 -8.14 -16.05
CA PHE A 3 0.00 -8.06 -14.99
C PHE A 3 -0.64 -7.55 -13.72
N TYR A 4 -0.12 -8.01 -12.58
CA TYR A 4 -0.46 -7.46 -11.30
C TYR A 4 0.80 -7.33 -10.44
N GLN A 5 0.84 -6.28 -9.64
CA GLN A 5 1.88 -5.99 -8.68
C GLN A 5 1.22 -5.62 -7.36
N ILE A 6 1.67 -6.26 -6.31
CA ILE A 6 1.24 -5.95 -4.95
C ILE A 6 2.36 -5.12 -4.34
N LEU A 7 2.00 -3.94 -3.86
CA LEU A 7 2.87 -3.05 -3.11
C LEU A 7 2.79 -3.45 -1.64
N PHE A 8 3.94 -3.77 -1.05
CA PHE A 8 4.06 -4.12 0.35
C PHE A 8 4.75 -2.98 1.09
N TRP A 9 4.11 -2.48 2.15
CA TRP A 9 4.73 -1.63 3.14
C TRP A 9 5.29 -2.54 4.24
N GLN A 10 6.61 -2.68 4.28
CA GLN A 10 7.34 -3.60 5.16
C GLN A 10 6.89 -5.07 5.02
N ASP A 11 5.86 -5.50 5.75
CA ASP A 11 5.26 -6.84 5.67
C ASP A 11 3.76 -6.81 5.30
N ILE A 12 3.16 -5.61 5.24
CA ILE A 12 1.73 -5.42 5.03
C ILE A 12 1.45 -4.99 3.59
N PRO A 13 0.58 -5.68 2.84
CA PRO A 13 0.15 -5.20 1.52
C PRO A 13 -0.60 -3.87 1.69
N SER A 14 -0.13 -2.82 1.03
CA SER A 14 -0.72 -1.48 1.08
C SER A 14 -1.59 -1.20 -0.15
N GLN A 15 -1.18 -1.69 -1.32
CA GLN A 15 -1.86 -1.40 -2.57
C GLN A 15 -1.69 -2.55 -3.56
N VAL A 16 -2.71 -2.78 -4.37
CA VAL A 16 -2.64 -3.70 -5.52
C VAL A 16 -2.81 -2.89 -6.79
N LYS A 17 -1.84 -3.01 -7.68
CA LYS A 17 -1.87 -2.43 -9.00
C LYS A 17 -1.99 -3.55 -10.01
N ALA A 18 -3.03 -3.54 -10.83
CA ALA A 18 -3.19 -4.45 -11.95
C ALA A 18 -3.23 -3.65 -13.24
N TRP A 19 -2.58 -4.13 -14.29
CA TRP A 19 -2.62 -3.49 -15.60
C TRP A 19 -2.52 -4.53 -16.70
N ASP A 20 -3.15 -4.26 -17.83
CA ASP A 20 -2.94 -5.00 -19.06
C ASP A 20 -2.54 -4.06 -20.21
N ASP A 21 -2.65 -4.52 -21.44
CA ASP A 21 -2.29 -3.78 -22.64
C ASP A 21 -3.23 -2.56 -22.93
N PHE A 22 -4.40 -2.48 -22.28
CA PHE A 22 -5.43 -1.47 -22.50
C PHE A 22 -5.86 -0.73 -21.23
N ASP A 23 -5.92 -1.42 -20.08
CA ASP A 23 -6.48 -0.88 -18.84
C ASP A 23 -5.51 -1.00 -17.66
N GLU A 24 -5.48 0.03 -16.81
CA GLU A 24 -4.79 0.02 -15.51
C GLU A 24 -5.82 0.24 -14.39
N VAL A 25 -5.80 -0.65 -13.40
CA VAL A 25 -6.62 -0.56 -12.20
C VAL A 25 -5.72 -0.53 -10.97
N LYS A 26 -5.90 0.50 -10.14
CA LYS A 26 -5.28 0.60 -8.82
C LYS A 26 -6.34 0.41 -7.76
N ILE A 27 -6.12 -0.58 -6.89
CA ILE A 27 -6.98 -0.85 -5.74
C ILE A 27 -6.13 -0.65 -4.49
N GLU A 28 -6.46 0.38 -3.73
CA GLU A 28 -5.90 0.59 -2.40
C GLU A 28 -6.46 -0.45 -1.44
N MET A 29 -5.64 -0.93 -0.50
CA MET A 29 -6.11 -1.94 0.43
C MET A 29 -7.18 -1.38 1.37
N PRO A 30 -8.15 -2.21 1.81
CA PRO A 30 -9.20 -1.76 2.69
C PRO A 30 -8.65 -1.12 3.97
N PRO A 31 -9.40 -0.21 4.62
CA PRO A 31 -8.94 0.57 5.77
C PRO A 31 -8.35 -0.27 6.91
N ARG A 32 -8.76 -1.54 7.05
CA ARG A 32 -8.20 -2.48 8.03
C ARG A 32 -6.68 -2.69 7.89
N PHE A 33 -6.14 -2.61 6.67
CA PHE A 33 -4.70 -2.72 6.41
C PHE A 33 -4.01 -1.39 6.69
N THR A 34 -4.61 -0.27 6.29
CA THR A 34 -4.10 1.08 6.60
C THR A 34 -4.03 1.31 8.10
N VAL A 35 -5.05 0.91 8.87
CA VAL A 35 -5.04 0.99 10.34
C VAL A 35 -3.94 0.12 10.94
N ARG A 36 -3.65 -1.04 10.35
CA ARG A 36 -2.57 -1.91 10.82
C ARG A 36 -1.19 -1.32 10.48
N ILE A 37 -1.02 -0.76 9.29
CA ILE A 37 0.17 0.00 8.90
C ILE A 37 0.37 1.17 9.86
N ASP A 38 -0.68 1.93 10.15
CA ASP A 38 -0.63 3.07 11.09
C ASP A 38 -0.26 2.60 12.50
N GLN A 39 -0.85 1.51 13.00
CA GLN A 39 -0.48 0.92 14.29
C GLN A 39 0.98 0.45 14.33
N GLU A 40 1.46 -0.23 13.29
CA GLU A 40 2.85 -0.70 13.20
C GLU A 40 3.82 0.48 13.04
N ALA A 41 3.47 1.51 12.27
CA ALA A 41 4.25 2.74 12.13
C ALA A 41 4.34 3.51 13.45
N GLN A 42 3.21 3.63 14.17
CA GLN A 42 3.16 4.18 15.53
C GLN A 42 3.99 3.35 16.51
N ALA A 43 3.90 2.01 16.46
CA ALA A 43 4.64 1.11 17.34
C ALA A 43 6.15 1.11 17.08
N GLN A 44 6.57 1.25 15.81
CA GLN A 44 7.97 1.37 15.44
C GLN A 44 8.53 2.78 15.65
N GLY A 45 7.70 3.75 16.03
CA GLY A 45 8.09 5.16 16.08
C GLY A 45 8.40 5.74 14.71
N LEU A 46 8.10 5.00 13.64
CA LEU A 46 8.12 5.40 12.22
C LEU A 46 6.89 6.23 11.86
N VAL A 47 6.35 6.97 12.83
CA VAL A 47 5.71 8.26 12.55
C VAL A 47 6.82 9.30 12.38
N GLU A 48 7.87 8.93 11.62
CA GLU A 48 8.53 9.96 10.86
C GLU A 48 7.44 10.45 9.92
N THR A 49 7.03 11.67 10.22
CA THR A 49 6.27 12.52 9.34
C THR A 49 7.08 12.59 8.06
N ASP A 50 6.96 11.60 7.17
CA ASP A 50 7.38 11.72 5.79
C ASP A 50 6.35 12.65 5.14
N ASP A 51 6.50 13.92 5.49
CA ASP A 51 6.79 14.97 4.52
C ASP A 51 6.26 14.60 3.14
N TYR A 52 4.94 14.74 2.97
CA TYR A 52 4.39 15.03 1.66
C TYR A 52 4.98 16.39 1.22
N LEU A 53 6.13 16.36 0.55
CA LEU A 53 6.75 17.52 -0.10
C LEU A 53 6.95 17.23 -1.60
#